data_AF-A0AAP1HAU9-F1
#
_entry.id   AF-A0AAP1HAU9-F1
#
_cell.length_a   1.000
_cell.length_b   1.000
_cell.length_c   1.000
_cell.angle_alpha   90.00
_cell.angle_beta   90.00
_cell.angle_gamma   90.00
#
_symmetry.space_group_name_H-M   'P 1'
#
loop_
_entity.id
_entity.type
_entity.pdbx_description
1 polymer ?
#
loop_
_entity_poly.entity_id
_entity_poly.type
_entity_poly.pdbx_seq_one_letter_code
_entity_poly.pdbx_strand_id
1 'polypeptide(L)'
;MFYHIKELQYQAKPAHPDPVYAKKLQEVLGGQFGEISVMMQYLFQGFNCRADAKYKDLLYDVGTEEIGHVEMLATMISRLLDNAPADVQEDAYKSNPAIAAVMSGMNPQHAIVSGLGAMASDSEGYPWNAKYIISSGNLLADFRANLNAEAQGRLQVTRLYAMTDDPGVRDMLSFLIARDTYHQNMWYAAIKELEERERDIVVPTTFPRELEKQEVSYDLFNFSRGDESSQGRWAHGEAFDGRGEFRYIPAPIAFASAPHLKPAPMWLHNTVPPMSKC
;
A
#
# COMPACT_ATOMS: atom_id res chain seq x y z
N MET A 1 -24.16 -6.75 7.88
CA MET A 1 -24.36 -6.86 9.35
C MET A 1 -23.13 -7.57 9.87
N PHE A 2 -22.53 -7.08 10.96
CA PHE A 2 -21.33 -7.66 11.57
C PHE A 2 -21.66 -8.17 12.96
N TYR A 3 -20.94 -9.19 13.42
CA TYR A 3 -20.92 -9.64 14.81
C TYR A 3 -19.49 -9.56 15.32
N HIS A 4 -19.34 -9.32 16.62
CA HIS A 4 -18.04 -9.29 17.28
C HIS A 4 -17.96 -10.45 18.28
N ILE A 5 -16.83 -11.15 18.24
CA ILE A 5 -16.42 -12.14 19.22
C ILE A 5 -15.27 -11.50 20.01
N LYS A 6 -15.25 -11.68 21.34
CA LYS A 6 -14.35 -10.92 22.23
C LYS A 6 -12.89 -11.37 22.12
N GLU A 7 -12.71 -12.61 21.71
CA GLU A 7 -11.43 -13.25 21.54
C GLU A 7 -10.74 -12.76 20.26
N LEU A 8 -9.44 -12.44 20.38
CA LEU A 8 -8.60 -12.10 19.23
C LEU A 8 -8.42 -13.32 18.33
N GLN A 9 -8.27 -13.08 17.02
CA GLN A 9 -8.01 -14.14 16.04
C GLN A 9 -6.71 -14.92 16.35
N TYR A 10 -5.69 -14.23 16.85
CA TYR A 10 -4.45 -14.82 17.33
C TYR A 10 -3.88 -14.02 18.51
N GLN A 11 -2.92 -14.60 19.24
CA GLN A 11 -2.30 -13.97 20.39
C GLN A 11 -1.60 -12.66 20.00
N ALA A 12 -1.97 -11.55 20.64
CA ALA A 12 -1.38 -10.23 20.44
C ALA A 12 -0.83 -9.64 21.75
N LYS A 13 0.15 -10.30 22.36
CA LYS A 13 0.72 -9.87 23.66
C LYS A 13 2.25 -9.84 23.60
N PRO A 14 2.90 -8.71 23.94
CA PRO A 14 4.35 -8.64 24.02
C PRO A 14 4.85 -9.32 25.31
N ALA A 15 6.14 -9.68 25.36
CA ALA A 15 6.79 -10.11 26.60
C ALA A 15 6.97 -8.93 27.56
N HIS A 16 7.32 -7.75 27.02
CA HIS A 16 7.52 -6.52 27.79
C HIS A 16 6.95 -5.28 27.07
N PRO A 17 6.56 -4.23 27.78
CA PRO A 17 6.22 -2.95 27.14
C PRO A 17 7.42 -2.35 26.40
N ASP A 18 7.17 -1.77 25.22
CA ASP A 18 8.14 -1.02 24.42
C ASP A 18 7.40 0.07 23.61
N PRO A 19 7.32 1.30 24.16
CA PRO A 19 6.55 2.36 23.54
C PRO A 19 7.24 2.97 22.31
N VAL A 20 8.54 2.72 22.11
CA VAL A 20 9.26 3.09 20.87
C VAL A 20 8.88 2.13 19.75
N TYR A 21 8.74 0.84 20.06
CA TYR A 21 8.26 -0.14 19.09
C TYR A 21 6.76 0.00 18.81
N ALA A 22 5.96 0.41 19.79
CA ALA A 22 4.55 0.79 19.58
C ALA A 22 4.39 1.88 18.50
N LYS A 23 5.28 2.88 18.49
CA LYS A 23 5.33 3.90 17.42
C LYS A 23 5.56 3.25 16.04
N LYS A 24 6.48 2.29 15.94
CA LYS A 24 6.78 1.60 14.66
C LYS A 24 5.60 0.76 14.16
N LEU A 25 4.91 0.03 15.06
CA LEU A 25 3.77 -0.81 14.70
C LEU A 25 2.58 -0.03 14.13
N GLN A 26 2.46 1.27 14.43
CA GLN A 26 1.46 2.13 13.80
C GLN A 26 1.57 2.13 12.27
N GLU A 27 2.75 1.87 11.69
CA GLU A 27 2.93 1.81 10.23
C GLU A 27 2.08 0.70 9.59
N VAL A 28 2.07 -0.49 10.20
CA VAL A 28 1.29 -1.62 9.70
C VAL A 28 -0.15 -1.60 10.20
N LEU A 29 -0.53 -0.64 11.05
CA LEU A 29 -1.94 -0.39 11.39
C LEU A 29 -2.54 0.67 10.47
N GLY A 30 -2.06 1.91 10.57
CA GLY A 30 -2.63 3.11 9.94
C GLY A 30 -1.79 3.70 8.81
N GLY A 31 -0.67 3.08 8.43
CA GLY A 31 0.13 3.48 7.28
C GLY A 31 -0.49 3.11 5.93
N GLN A 32 0.19 3.49 4.85
CA GLN A 32 -0.32 3.32 3.48
C GLN A 32 -0.70 1.86 3.16
N PHE A 33 0.13 0.91 3.59
CA PHE A 33 -0.07 -0.53 3.37
C PHE A 33 -0.41 -1.28 4.67
N GLY A 34 -0.90 -0.57 5.69
CA GLY A 34 -1.33 -1.17 6.94
C GLY A 34 -2.73 -1.79 6.88
N GLU A 35 -3.11 -2.49 7.95
CA GLU A 35 -4.35 -3.28 8.01
C GLU A 35 -5.62 -2.45 7.82
N ILE A 36 -5.64 -1.18 8.25
CA ILE A 36 -6.79 -0.30 7.99
C ILE A 36 -6.97 -0.07 6.47
N SER A 37 -5.88 0.04 5.72
CA SER A 37 -5.94 0.23 4.27
C SER A 37 -6.47 -1.01 3.55
N VAL A 38 -5.95 -2.20 3.85
CA VAL A 38 -6.40 -3.44 3.20
C VAL A 38 -7.83 -3.78 3.59
N MET A 39 -8.20 -3.65 4.87
CA MET A 39 -9.57 -3.80 5.36
C MET A 39 -10.54 -2.89 4.58
N MET A 40 -10.26 -1.59 4.52
CA MET A 40 -11.13 -0.63 3.83
C MET A 40 -11.17 -0.91 2.33
N GLN A 41 -10.04 -1.25 1.71
CA GLN A 41 -9.98 -1.57 0.29
C GLN A 41 -10.87 -2.76 -0.07
N TYR A 42 -10.74 -3.89 0.64
CA TYR A 42 -11.49 -5.10 0.33
C TYR A 42 -12.97 -4.93 0.61
N LEU A 43 -13.33 -4.25 1.71
CA LEU A 43 -14.73 -3.96 2.02
C LEU A 43 -15.37 -3.06 0.96
N PHE A 44 -14.72 -1.96 0.54
CA PHE A 44 -15.27 -1.07 -0.49
C PHE A 44 -15.35 -1.74 -1.86
N GLN A 45 -14.35 -2.55 -2.24
CA GLN A 45 -14.45 -3.39 -3.42
C GLN A 45 -15.63 -4.37 -3.32
N GLY A 46 -15.84 -5.02 -2.17
CA GLY A 46 -16.97 -5.92 -1.93
C GLY A 46 -18.33 -5.21 -2.02
N PHE A 47 -18.46 -4.02 -1.41
CA PHE A 47 -19.66 -3.17 -1.50
C PHE A 47 -19.98 -2.79 -2.96
N ASN A 48 -18.93 -2.44 -3.72
CA ASN A 48 -19.05 -1.99 -5.10
C ASN A 48 -19.15 -3.13 -6.11
N CYS A 49 -18.77 -4.36 -5.74
CA CYS A 49 -18.71 -5.50 -6.66
C CYS A 49 -20.07 -5.80 -7.30
N ARG A 50 -20.07 -5.81 -8.65
CA ARG A 50 -21.22 -6.14 -9.52
C ARG A 50 -21.00 -7.42 -10.35
N ALA A 51 -19.88 -8.12 -10.12
CA ALA A 51 -19.50 -9.33 -10.84
C ALA A 51 -20.02 -10.60 -10.12
N ASP A 52 -19.49 -11.76 -10.51
CA ASP A 52 -19.89 -13.07 -9.98
C ASP A 52 -19.85 -13.11 -8.44
N ALA A 53 -20.87 -13.74 -7.85
CA ALA A 53 -21.08 -13.75 -6.40
C ALA A 53 -19.85 -14.23 -5.62
N LYS A 54 -19.10 -15.21 -6.13
CA LYS A 54 -17.90 -15.74 -5.46
C LYS A 54 -16.79 -14.71 -5.24
N TYR A 55 -16.61 -13.76 -6.16
CA TYR A 55 -15.59 -12.71 -6.02
C TYR A 55 -16.01 -11.68 -4.98
N LYS A 56 -17.32 -11.38 -4.94
CA LYS A 56 -17.90 -10.53 -3.91
C LYS A 56 -17.80 -11.17 -2.53
N ASP A 57 -18.05 -12.47 -2.44
CA ASP A 57 -17.94 -13.26 -1.20
C ASP A 57 -16.49 -13.27 -0.70
N LEU A 58 -15.53 -13.57 -1.58
CA LEU A 58 -14.09 -13.51 -1.28
C LEU A 58 -13.66 -12.14 -0.71
N LEU A 59 -14.12 -11.05 -1.32
CA LEU A 59 -13.82 -9.69 -0.84
C LEU A 59 -14.39 -9.41 0.55
N TYR A 60 -15.58 -9.94 0.85
CA TYR A 60 -16.15 -9.81 2.19
C TYR A 60 -15.45 -10.69 3.22
N ASP A 61 -15.10 -11.93 2.87
CA ASP A 61 -14.40 -12.84 3.76
C ASP A 61 -13.06 -12.24 4.21
N VAL A 62 -12.24 -11.82 3.25
CA VAL A 62 -10.90 -11.28 3.52
C VAL A 62 -11.01 -9.89 4.16
N GLY A 63 -11.86 -9.01 3.64
CA GLY A 63 -12.07 -7.69 4.25
C GLY A 63 -12.59 -7.74 5.69
N THR A 64 -13.30 -8.81 6.06
CA THR A 64 -13.75 -9.05 7.44
C THR A 64 -12.63 -9.65 8.31
N GLU A 65 -11.78 -10.52 7.74
CA GLU A 65 -10.57 -10.99 8.41
C GLU A 65 -9.65 -9.82 8.80
N GLU A 66 -9.45 -8.84 7.92
CA GLU A 66 -8.61 -7.67 8.22
C GLU A 66 -9.11 -6.82 9.39
N ILE A 67 -10.40 -6.87 9.73
CA ILE A 67 -10.93 -6.23 10.95
C ILE A 67 -10.28 -6.87 12.19
N GLY A 68 -10.08 -8.19 12.17
CA GLY A 68 -9.39 -8.94 13.22
C GLY A 68 -7.91 -8.57 13.31
N HIS A 69 -7.23 -8.38 12.17
CA HIS A 69 -5.83 -7.94 12.14
C HIS A 69 -5.67 -6.51 12.70
N VAL A 70 -6.57 -5.60 12.34
CA VAL A 70 -6.66 -4.25 12.93
C VAL A 70 -6.82 -4.34 14.45
N GLU A 71 -7.72 -5.19 14.95
CA GLU A 71 -7.93 -5.38 16.40
C GLU A 71 -6.68 -5.95 17.10
N MET A 72 -6.02 -6.93 16.49
CA MET A 72 -4.78 -7.51 17.01
C MET A 72 -3.66 -6.48 17.12
N LEU A 73 -3.41 -5.72 16.06
CA LEU A 73 -2.38 -4.67 16.05
C LEU A 73 -2.69 -3.55 17.04
N ALA A 74 -3.93 -3.07 17.07
CA ALA A 74 -4.35 -2.04 18.03
C ALA A 74 -4.17 -2.52 19.48
N THR A 75 -4.47 -3.80 19.75
CA THR A 75 -4.27 -4.43 21.06
C THR A 75 -2.78 -4.56 21.40
N MET A 76 -1.95 -5.00 20.46
CA MET A 76 -0.50 -5.11 20.65
C MET A 76 0.13 -3.74 20.93
N ILE A 77 -0.23 -2.72 20.16
CA ILE A 77 0.24 -1.34 20.35
C ILE A 77 -0.13 -0.84 21.75
N SER A 78 -1.39 -1.03 22.17
CA SER A 78 -1.83 -0.63 23.50
C SER A 78 -1.05 -1.36 24.61
N ARG A 79 -0.79 -2.66 24.47
CA ARG A 79 0.00 -3.45 25.43
C ARG A 79 1.48 -3.07 25.45
N LEU A 80 2.05 -2.65 24.33
CA LEU A 80 3.41 -2.13 24.28
C LEU A 80 3.53 -0.76 24.94
N LEU A 81 2.43 -0.02 25.05
CA LEU A 81 2.34 1.26 25.73
C LEU A 81 2.03 1.11 27.25
N ASP A 82 1.79 -0.10 27.75
CA ASP A 82 1.52 -0.35 29.17
C ASP A 82 2.68 0.15 30.04
N ASN A 83 2.38 0.99 31.05
CA ASN A 83 3.37 1.61 31.94
C ASN A 83 4.40 2.49 31.22
N ALA A 84 4.11 2.95 29.99
CA ALA A 84 4.98 3.90 29.33
C ALA A 84 5.10 5.19 30.18
N PRO A 85 6.31 5.78 30.28
CA PRO A 85 6.58 6.95 31.10
C PRO A 85 5.84 8.18 30.55
N ALA A 86 4.59 8.39 30.96
CA ALA A 86 3.74 9.49 30.50
C ALA A 86 3.79 10.72 31.43
N ASP A 87 4.17 10.55 32.70
CA ASP A 87 4.16 11.57 33.76
C ASP A 87 5.56 11.87 34.32
N VAL A 88 6.61 11.55 33.57
CA VAL A 88 8.00 11.74 34.02
C VAL A 88 8.33 13.23 34.14
N GLN A 89 8.63 13.66 35.37
CA GLN A 89 9.08 15.01 35.67
C GLN A 89 10.39 15.33 34.93
N GLU A 90 10.57 16.59 34.55
CA GLU A 90 11.73 17.07 33.79
C GLU A 90 13.08 16.69 34.44
N ASP A 91 13.12 16.61 35.78
CA ASP A 91 14.31 16.19 36.54
C ASP A 91 14.60 14.69 36.43
N ALA A 92 13.58 13.83 36.35
CA ALA A 92 13.74 12.39 36.12
C ALA A 92 14.16 12.10 34.67
N TYR A 93 13.66 12.89 33.71
CA TYR A 93 14.14 12.87 32.33
C TYR A 93 15.61 13.29 32.23
N LYS A 94 16.03 14.36 32.93
CA LYS A 94 17.43 14.84 32.93
C LYS A 94 18.39 13.91 33.67
N SER A 95 17.92 13.18 34.68
CA SER A 95 18.77 12.34 35.54
C SER A 95 18.94 10.90 35.05
N ASN A 96 18.08 10.40 34.16
CA ASN A 96 18.18 9.04 33.61
C ASN A 96 18.25 9.03 32.07
N PRO A 97 19.45 8.87 31.47
CA PRO A 97 19.62 8.83 30.02
C PRO A 97 18.78 7.76 29.30
N ALA A 98 18.46 6.63 29.95
CA ALA A 98 17.64 5.58 29.37
C ALA A 98 16.17 6.00 29.26
N ILE A 99 15.63 6.67 30.29
CA ILE A 99 14.27 7.23 30.25
C ILE A 99 14.19 8.33 29.19
N ALA A 100 15.22 9.19 29.10
CA ALA A 100 15.26 10.24 28.08
C ALA A 100 15.25 9.68 26.65
N ALA A 101 16.01 8.61 26.40
CA ALA A 101 16.05 7.94 25.10
C ALA A 101 14.70 7.32 24.71
N VAL A 102 14.02 6.66 25.66
CA VAL A 102 12.67 6.11 25.44
C VAL A 102 11.68 7.23 25.13
N MET A 103 11.60 8.26 25.96
CA MET A 103 10.67 9.39 25.74
C MET A 103 10.92 10.10 24.41
N SER A 104 12.19 10.24 23.99
CA SER A 104 12.54 10.84 22.69
C SER A 104 12.14 9.99 21.49
N GLY A 105 12.07 8.66 21.66
CA GLY A 105 11.69 7.71 20.60
C GLY A 105 10.19 7.41 20.53
N MET A 106 9.43 7.75 21.58
CA MET A 106 7.98 7.57 21.63
C MET A 106 7.24 8.52 20.68
N ASN A 107 6.01 8.15 20.31
CA ASN A 107 5.08 9.11 19.72
C ASN A 107 4.38 9.91 20.84
N PRO A 108 4.58 11.23 20.95
CA PRO A 108 3.94 12.03 22.00
C PRO A 108 2.41 11.95 21.98
N GLN A 109 1.81 11.73 20.80
CA GLN A 109 0.36 11.60 20.67
C GLN A 109 -0.19 10.33 21.33
N HIS A 110 0.63 9.29 21.52
CA HIS A 110 0.21 8.11 22.28
C HIS A 110 -0.15 8.47 23.73
N ALA A 111 0.56 9.40 24.36
CA ALA A 111 0.22 9.87 25.71
C ALA A 111 -0.83 10.99 25.68
N ILE A 112 -0.70 11.96 24.77
CA ILE A 112 -1.50 13.20 24.79
C ILE A 112 -2.91 13.00 24.20
N VAL A 113 -3.03 12.22 23.12
CA VAL A 113 -4.26 12.13 22.31
C VAL A 113 -5.01 10.83 22.58
N SER A 114 -4.32 9.69 22.53
CA SER A 114 -4.96 8.38 22.57
C SER A 114 -5.00 7.71 23.95
N GLY A 115 -4.43 8.35 24.99
CA GLY A 115 -4.43 7.80 26.35
C GLY A 115 -3.79 6.41 26.44
N LEU A 116 -2.61 6.25 25.83
CA LEU A 116 -1.85 5.00 25.68
C LEU A 116 -2.48 3.97 24.74
N GLY A 117 -3.37 4.40 23.83
CA GLY A 117 -3.96 3.56 22.80
C GLY A 117 -3.33 3.71 21.41
N ALA A 118 -3.65 2.77 20.53
CA ALA A 118 -3.38 2.90 19.10
C ALA A 118 -4.21 4.02 18.45
N MET A 119 -3.83 4.45 17.25
CA MET A 119 -4.55 5.47 16.48
C MET A 119 -4.63 5.04 15.03
N ALA A 120 -5.65 5.52 14.30
CA ALA A 120 -5.72 5.39 12.85
C ALA A 120 -4.75 6.39 12.17
N SER A 121 -3.45 6.22 12.43
CA SER A 121 -2.36 7.04 11.91
C SER A 121 -1.13 6.15 11.68
N ASP A 122 -0.22 6.59 10.81
CA ASP A 122 1.03 5.89 10.53
C ASP A 122 2.08 6.06 11.65
N SER A 123 3.28 5.52 11.43
CA SER A 123 4.36 5.59 12.42
C SER A 123 4.89 7.01 12.68
N GLU A 124 4.64 7.96 11.79
CA GLU A 124 5.01 9.38 11.93
C GLU A 124 3.84 10.25 12.39
N GLY A 125 2.68 9.65 12.66
CA GLY A 125 1.48 10.33 13.15
C GLY A 125 0.66 11.02 12.06
N TYR A 126 0.90 10.71 10.78
CA TYR A 126 0.03 11.14 9.70
C TYR A 126 -1.30 10.37 9.76
N PRO A 127 -2.46 11.06 9.81
CA PRO A 127 -3.75 10.37 9.86
C PRO A 127 -3.98 9.50 8.64
N TRP A 128 -4.45 8.28 8.86
CA TRP A 128 -4.90 7.41 7.78
C TRP A 128 -5.98 8.12 6.97
N ASN A 129 -5.95 7.95 5.64
CA ASN A 129 -6.92 8.58 4.76
C ASN A 129 -7.31 7.68 3.59
N ALA A 130 -8.54 7.88 3.10
CA ALA A 130 -9.12 7.05 2.04
C ALA A 130 -8.42 7.14 0.68
N LYS A 131 -7.39 7.99 0.48
CA LYS A 131 -6.60 7.97 -0.77
C LYS A 131 -5.67 6.76 -0.85
N TYR A 132 -5.49 6.00 0.22
CA TYR A 132 -4.70 4.78 0.20
C TYR A 132 -5.39 3.59 -0.46
N ILE A 133 -6.73 3.60 -0.59
CA ILE A 133 -7.48 2.47 -1.12
C ILE A 133 -7.75 2.59 -2.62
N ILE A 134 -7.82 1.44 -3.29
CA ILE A 134 -8.19 1.31 -4.70
C ILE A 134 -9.49 0.49 -4.80
N SER A 135 -10.53 1.07 -5.38
CA SER A 135 -11.81 0.39 -5.67
C SER A 135 -12.36 0.93 -6.99
N SER A 136 -11.87 0.40 -8.10
CA SER A 136 -12.18 0.91 -9.44
C SER A 136 -13.46 0.31 -10.02
N GLY A 137 -13.87 -0.87 -9.53
CA GLY A 137 -14.97 -1.65 -10.09
C GLY A 137 -14.55 -2.58 -11.23
N ASN A 138 -13.29 -2.55 -11.66
CA ASN A 138 -12.71 -3.56 -12.54
C ASN A 138 -11.96 -4.60 -11.69
N LEU A 139 -12.49 -5.83 -11.60
CA LEU A 139 -11.94 -6.86 -10.72
C LEU A 139 -10.48 -7.22 -11.01
N LEU A 140 -10.07 -7.28 -12.29
CA LEU A 140 -8.69 -7.65 -12.62
C LEU A 140 -7.70 -6.54 -12.24
N ALA A 141 -8.07 -5.27 -12.40
CA ALA A 141 -7.29 -4.15 -11.85
C ALA A 141 -7.26 -4.17 -10.32
N ASP A 142 -8.43 -4.29 -9.69
CA ASP A 142 -8.59 -4.23 -8.23
C ASP A 142 -7.86 -5.39 -7.54
N PHE A 143 -7.90 -6.61 -8.08
CA PHE A 143 -7.19 -7.75 -7.50
C PHE A 143 -5.67 -7.64 -7.66
N ARG A 144 -5.18 -7.02 -8.75
CA ARG A 144 -3.75 -6.69 -8.87
C ARG A 144 -3.33 -5.64 -7.84
N ALA A 145 -4.18 -4.66 -7.55
CA ALA A 145 -3.96 -3.72 -6.46
C ALA A 145 -3.96 -4.42 -5.08
N ASN A 146 -4.84 -5.39 -4.86
CA ASN A 146 -4.89 -6.20 -3.64
C ASN A 146 -3.60 -7.01 -3.45
N LEU A 147 -3.17 -7.71 -4.50
CA LEU A 147 -1.91 -8.47 -4.47
C LEU A 147 -0.70 -7.57 -4.15
N ASN A 148 -0.65 -6.36 -4.73
CA ASN A 148 0.39 -5.40 -4.39
C ASN A 148 0.31 -4.94 -2.92
N ALA A 149 -0.90 -4.67 -2.41
CA ALA A 149 -1.10 -4.26 -1.02
C ALA A 149 -0.57 -5.32 -0.05
N GLU A 150 -0.93 -6.60 -0.26
CA GLU A 150 -0.44 -7.72 0.55
C GLU A 150 1.09 -7.92 0.45
N ALA A 151 1.67 -7.71 -0.74
CA ALA A 151 3.12 -7.81 -0.92
C ALA A 151 3.86 -6.71 -0.13
N GLN A 152 3.33 -5.49 -0.12
CA GLN A 152 3.90 -4.36 0.61
C GLN A 152 3.68 -4.50 2.13
N GLY A 153 2.48 -4.89 2.55
CA GLY A 153 2.15 -5.18 3.96
C GLY A 153 3.10 -6.22 4.53
N ARG A 154 3.21 -7.39 3.88
CA ARG A 154 4.13 -8.46 4.28
C ARG A 154 5.58 -8.02 4.37
N LEU A 155 6.03 -7.19 3.42
CA LEU A 155 7.37 -6.63 3.44
C LEU A 155 7.59 -5.74 4.68
N GLN A 156 6.63 -4.88 5.01
CA GLN A 156 6.69 -4.03 6.21
C GLN A 156 6.66 -4.86 7.50
N VAL A 157 5.75 -5.83 7.61
CA VAL A 157 5.66 -6.74 8.77
C VAL A 157 6.96 -7.54 8.94
N THR A 158 7.56 -8.04 7.85
CA THR A 158 8.85 -8.74 7.90
C THR A 158 10.01 -7.83 8.34
N ARG A 159 10.01 -6.56 7.93
CA ARG A 159 10.99 -5.57 8.41
C ARG A 159 10.81 -5.31 9.91
N LEU A 160 9.58 -5.14 10.37
CA LEU A 160 9.26 -4.96 11.78
C LEU A 160 9.68 -6.18 12.62
N TYR A 161 9.42 -7.39 12.13
CA TYR A 161 9.89 -8.63 12.77
C TYR A 161 11.40 -8.61 13.06
N ALA A 162 12.21 -8.07 12.13
CA ALA A 162 13.65 -7.93 12.30
C ALA A 162 14.07 -6.76 13.21
N MET A 163 13.16 -5.85 13.55
CA MET A 163 13.41 -4.65 14.38
C MET A 163 13.06 -4.83 15.86
N THR A 164 12.69 -6.04 16.28
CA THR A 164 12.44 -6.41 17.69
C THR A 164 12.99 -7.80 17.96
N ASP A 165 13.33 -8.08 19.21
CA ASP A 165 13.63 -9.41 19.75
C ASP A 165 12.56 -9.90 20.75
N ASP A 166 11.49 -9.13 20.98
CA ASP A 166 10.39 -9.54 21.84
C ASP A 166 9.67 -10.77 21.25
N PRO A 167 9.65 -11.92 21.96
CA PRO A 167 9.11 -13.16 21.42
C PRO A 167 7.60 -13.11 21.21
N GLY A 168 6.86 -12.35 22.03
CA GLY A 168 5.41 -12.20 21.90
C GLY A 168 5.01 -11.31 20.73
N VAL A 169 5.78 -10.25 20.48
CA VAL A 169 5.63 -9.43 19.27
C VAL A 169 5.95 -10.26 18.02
N ARG A 170 7.08 -10.97 18.02
CA ARG A 170 7.48 -11.83 16.89
C ARG A 170 6.47 -12.94 16.62
N ASP A 171 5.87 -13.53 17.63
CA ASP A 171 4.82 -14.55 17.46
C ASP A 171 3.60 -13.99 16.71
N MET A 172 3.07 -12.84 17.15
CA MET A 172 1.97 -12.18 16.46
C MET A 172 2.34 -11.77 15.01
N LEU A 173 3.52 -11.18 14.80
CA LEU A 173 3.95 -10.80 13.44
C LEU A 173 4.17 -12.03 12.55
N SER A 174 4.60 -13.17 13.10
CA SER A 174 4.72 -14.42 12.36
C SER A 174 3.36 -14.92 11.86
N PHE A 175 2.31 -14.76 12.68
CA PHE A 175 0.94 -15.06 12.26
C PHE A 175 0.50 -14.16 11.10
N LEU A 176 0.68 -12.84 11.21
CA LEU A 176 0.32 -11.90 10.13
C LEU A 176 1.09 -12.21 8.84
N ILE A 177 2.42 -12.43 8.91
CA ILE A 177 3.24 -12.84 7.75
C ILE A 177 2.70 -14.11 7.07
N ALA A 178 2.19 -15.06 7.86
CA ALA A 178 1.59 -16.28 7.34
C ALA A 178 0.22 -16.03 6.69
N ARG A 179 -0.59 -15.11 7.23
CA ARG A 179 -1.86 -14.68 6.61
C ARG A 179 -1.62 -13.95 5.29
N ASP A 180 -0.70 -12.99 5.25
CA ASP A 180 -0.33 -12.31 4.00
C ASP A 180 0.19 -13.29 2.94
N THR A 181 0.90 -14.35 3.37
CA THR A 181 1.35 -15.41 2.46
C THR A 181 0.15 -16.10 1.81
N TYR A 182 -0.90 -16.41 2.59
CA TYR A 182 -2.13 -16.99 2.05
C TYR A 182 -2.86 -15.99 1.15
N HIS A 183 -3.05 -14.75 1.59
CA HIS A 183 -3.78 -13.73 0.84
C HIS A 183 -3.13 -13.41 -0.51
N GLN A 184 -1.79 -13.34 -0.58
CA GLN A 184 -1.08 -13.21 -1.86
C GLN A 184 -1.39 -14.38 -2.80
N ASN A 185 -1.30 -15.62 -2.32
CA ASN A 185 -1.60 -16.80 -3.14
C ASN A 185 -3.07 -16.83 -3.60
N MET A 186 -3.98 -16.42 -2.72
CA MET A 186 -5.40 -16.30 -3.01
C MET A 186 -5.67 -15.24 -4.08
N TRP A 187 -5.06 -14.05 -3.99
CA TRP A 187 -5.18 -13.03 -5.04
C TRP A 187 -4.56 -13.48 -6.35
N TYR A 188 -3.41 -14.17 -6.33
CA TYR A 188 -2.85 -14.79 -7.54
C TYR A 188 -3.84 -15.76 -8.19
N ALA A 189 -4.49 -16.63 -7.42
CA ALA A 189 -5.47 -17.58 -7.94
C ALA A 189 -6.68 -16.85 -8.57
N ALA A 190 -7.23 -15.84 -7.90
CA ALA A 190 -8.35 -15.05 -8.42
C ALA A 190 -7.97 -14.25 -9.69
N ILE A 191 -6.77 -13.68 -9.73
CA ILE A 191 -6.22 -13.00 -10.91
C ILE A 191 -6.10 -13.99 -12.07
N LYS A 192 -5.52 -15.18 -11.85
CA LYS A 192 -5.35 -16.20 -12.89
C LYS A 192 -6.67 -16.64 -13.48
N GLU A 193 -7.68 -16.85 -12.63
CA GLU A 193 -9.01 -17.22 -13.10
C GLU A 193 -9.64 -16.12 -13.97
N LEU A 194 -9.49 -14.85 -13.58
CA LEU A 194 -9.96 -13.71 -14.38
C LEU A 194 -9.19 -13.62 -15.70
N GLU A 195 -7.87 -13.76 -15.70
CA GLU A 195 -7.05 -13.74 -16.93
C GLU A 195 -7.48 -14.85 -17.91
N GLU A 196 -7.76 -16.06 -17.42
CA GLU A 196 -8.27 -17.17 -18.23
C GLU A 196 -9.67 -16.90 -18.78
N ARG A 197 -10.56 -16.35 -17.96
CA ARG A 197 -11.94 -16.02 -18.35
C ARG A 197 -11.98 -14.93 -19.40
N GLU A 198 -11.21 -13.87 -19.19
CA GLU A 198 -11.12 -12.73 -20.11
C GLU A 198 -10.26 -13.04 -21.35
N ARG A 199 -9.45 -14.11 -21.29
CA ARG A 199 -8.47 -14.51 -22.32
C ARG A 199 -7.51 -13.38 -22.67
N ASP A 200 -7.17 -12.58 -21.66
CA ASP A 200 -6.28 -11.44 -21.78
C ASP A 200 -5.74 -11.05 -20.41
N ILE A 201 -4.57 -10.42 -20.40
CA ILE A 201 -3.91 -9.92 -19.19
C ILE A 201 -3.85 -8.38 -19.19
N VAL A 202 -4.12 -7.70 -20.30
CA VAL A 202 -4.09 -6.23 -20.36
C VAL A 202 -5.45 -5.69 -19.92
N VAL A 203 -5.45 -4.79 -18.93
CA VAL A 203 -6.67 -4.25 -18.32
C VAL A 203 -6.89 -2.80 -18.75
N PRO A 204 -8.11 -2.38 -19.10
CA PRO A 204 -9.32 -3.19 -19.20
C PRO A 204 -9.34 -4.06 -20.47
N THR A 205 -9.77 -5.32 -20.31
CA THR A 205 -9.85 -6.32 -21.38
C THR A 205 -10.89 -5.98 -22.46
N THR A 206 -11.80 -5.05 -22.15
CA THR A 206 -12.93 -4.67 -22.99
C THR A 206 -12.67 -3.46 -23.89
N PHE A 207 -11.52 -2.78 -23.78
CA PHE A 207 -11.24 -1.63 -24.64
C PHE A 207 -10.88 -2.09 -26.07
N PRO A 208 -11.47 -1.50 -27.13
CA PRO A 208 -11.17 -1.90 -28.50
C PRO A 208 -9.73 -1.55 -28.88
N ARG A 209 -8.92 -2.58 -29.18
CA ARG A 209 -7.48 -2.44 -29.46
C ARG A 209 -7.19 -1.69 -30.75
N GLU A 210 -8.12 -1.64 -31.71
CA GLU A 210 -8.01 -0.84 -32.93
C GLU A 210 -8.04 0.67 -32.67
N LEU A 211 -8.47 1.09 -31.48
CA LEU A 211 -8.43 2.48 -31.04
C LEU A 211 -7.09 2.83 -30.36
N GLU A 212 -6.26 1.84 -30.04
CA GLU A 212 -4.92 2.03 -29.51
C GLU A 212 -3.91 2.33 -30.62
N LYS A 213 -2.81 3.00 -30.26
CA LYS A 213 -1.65 3.15 -31.13
C LYS A 213 -0.79 1.89 -31.11
N GLN A 214 -1.25 0.87 -31.84
CA GLN A 214 -0.63 -0.45 -31.88
C GLN A 214 0.84 -0.43 -32.31
N GLU A 215 1.26 0.59 -33.06
CA GLU A 215 2.64 0.75 -33.50
C GLU A 215 3.65 0.82 -32.35
N VAL A 216 3.22 1.22 -31.14
CA VAL A 216 4.07 1.39 -29.95
C VAL A 216 3.66 0.51 -28.76
N SER A 217 2.61 -0.31 -28.87
CA SER A 217 2.06 -1.07 -27.73
C SER A 217 3.04 -2.09 -27.12
N TYR A 218 4.11 -2.44 -27.82
CA TYR A 218 5.13 -3.41 -27.37
C TYR A 218 6.56 -2.85 -27.40
N ASP A 219 6.72 -1.53 -27.52
CA ASP A 219 8.01 -0.88 -27.57
C ASP A 219 8.49 -0.49 -26.16
N LEU A 220 9.66 -0.99 -25.77
CA LEU A 220 10.42 -0.49 -24.63
C LEU A 220 11.30 0.67 -25.08
N PHE A 221 10.88 1.90 -24.79
CA PHE A 221 11.64 3.11 -25.08
C PHE A 221 12.76 3.34 -24.07
N ASN A 222 14.00 3.48 -24.56
CA ASN A 222 15.12 3.89 -23.73
C ASN A 222 15.24 5.42 -23.64
N PHE A 223 14.75 5.99 -22.53
CA PHE A 223 14.93 7.42 -22.24
C PHE A 223 16.11 7.71 -21.29
N SER A 224 16.89 6.69 -20.93
CA SER A 224 18.08 6.84 -20.09
C SER A 224 19.36 6.73 -20.91
N ARG A 225 20.45 7.33 -20.41
CA ARG A 225 21.79 6.92 -20.83
C ARG A 225 22.09 5.54 -20.22
N GLY A 226 22.64 4.62 -21.02
CA GLY A 226 22.78 3.20 -20.67
C GLY A 226 21.79 2.32 -21.44
N ASP A 227 22.01 1.01 -21.49
CA ASP A 227 21.19 0.04 -22.24
C ASP A 227 20.86 -1.24 -21.46
N GLU A 228 21.11 -1.27 -20.15
CA GLU A 228 20.97 -2.46 -19.32
C GLU A 228 19.53 -3.00 -19.30
N SER A 229 18.53 -2.13 -19.44
CA SER A 229 17.11 -2.53 -19.53
C SER A 229 16.81 -3.40 -20.75
N SER A 230 17.65 -3.35 -21.79
CA SER A 230 17.54 -4.21 -22.97
C SER A 230 17.83 -5.67 -22.67
N GLN A 231 18.50 -6.02 -21.57
CA GLN A 231 18.89 -7.41 -21.31
C GLN A 231 17.72 -8.27 -20.77
N GLY A 232 16.62 -7.64 -20.37
CA GLY A 232 15.47 -8.33 -19.77
C GLY A 232 14.49 -8.91 -20.79
N ARG A 233 13.72 -9.92 -20.36
CA ARG A 233 12.65 -10.54 -21.17
C ARG A 233 11.53 -9.58 -21.57
N TRP A 234 11.36 -8.49 -20.83
CA TRP A 234 10.43 -7.40 -21.16
C TRP A 234 10.87 -6.55 -22.36
N ALA A 235 12.08 -6.76 -22.89
CA ALA A 235 12.62 -6.04 -24.05
C ALA A 235 12.63 -6.88 -25.34
N HIS A 236 12.39 -8.20 -25.25
CA HIS A 236 12.51 -9.14 -26.37
C HIS A 236 11.48 -10.27 -26.32
N GLY A 237 11.13 -10.82 -27.48
CA GLY A 237 10.28 -12.01 -27.61
C GLY A 237 8.78 -11.72 -27.43
N GLU A 238 7.96 -12.76 -27.54
CA GLU A 238 6.50 -12.63 -27.52
C GLU A 238 5.99 -11.94 -26.24
N ALA A 239 5.05 -11.00 -26.36
CA ALA A 239 4.40 -10.40 -25.22
C ALA A 239 3.52 -11.43 -24.48
N PHE A 240 3.36 -11.26 -23.17
CA PHE A 240 2.59 -12.24 -22.37
C PHE A 240 1.08 -12.25 -22.66
N ASP A 241 0.56 -11.23 -23.36
CA ASP A 241 -0.81 -11.25 -23.86
C ASP A 241 -0.94 -12.02 -25.20
N GLY A 242 0.18 -12.47 -25.79
CA GLY A 242 0.22 -13.27 -27.02
C GLY A 242 -0.14 -12.48 -28.28
N ARG A 243 -0.07 -11.15 -28.25
CA ARG A 243 -0.60 -10.28 -29.32
C ARG A 243 0.46 -9.43 -30.02
N GLY A 244 1.73 -9.57 -29.64
CA GLY A 244 2.84 -8.85 -30.23
C GLY A 244 4.19 -9.37 -29.72
N GLU A 245 5.27 -8.73 -30.16
CA GLU A 245 6.62 -9.00 -29.67
C GLU A 245 7.17 -7.75 -29.01
N PHE A 246 7.81 -7.91 -27.85
CA PHE A 246 8.54 -6.83 -27.21
C PHE A 246 9.72 -6.41 -28.08
N ARG A 247 9.88 -5.09 -28.24
CA ARG A 247 10.98 -4.50 -29.00
C ARG A 247 11.69 -3.44 -28.17
N TYR A 248 13.01 -3.54 -28.08
CA TYR A 248 13.83 -2.50 -27.47
C TYR A 248 14.11 -1.36 -28.45
N ILE A 249 13.78 -0.13 -28.07
CA ILE A 249 14.04 1.07 -28.86
C ILE A 249 15.16 1.87 -28.18
N PRO A 250 16.43 1.71 -28.61
CA PRO A 250 17.59 2.33 -27.94
C PRO A 250 17.63 3.85 -28.06
N ALA A 251 17.05 4.39 -29.13
CA ALA A 251 16.99 5.83 -29.40
C ALA A 251 15.57 6.22 -29.82
N PRO A 252 14.66 6.43 -28.86
CA PRO A 252 13.29 6.86 -29.15
C PRO A 252 13.28 8.18 -29.92
N ILE A 253 12.41 8.29 -30.91
CA ILE A 253 12.21 9.53 -31.69
C ILE A 253 11.04 10.35 -31.12
N ALA A 254 11.07 11.66 -31.38
CA ALA A 254 9.91 12.51 -31.09
C ALA A 254 8.82 12.29 -32.17
N PHE A 255 7.64 11.83 -31.76
CA PHE A 255 6.49 11.62 -32.65
C PHE A 255 5.74 12.92 -33.02
N ALA A 256 6.04 14.03 -32.35
CA ALA A 256 5.40 15.32 -32.56
C ALA A 256 6.41 16.47 -32.52
N SER A 257 6.07 17.56 -33.20
CA SER A 257 6.82 18.81 -33.14
C SER A 257 6.72 19.49 -31.77
N ALA A 258 7.72 20.31 -31.44
CA ALA A 258 7.73 21.08 -30.20
C ALA A 258 6.47 21.97 -30.10
N PRO A 259 5.72 21.93 -28.98
CA PRO A 259 4.49 22.68 -28.84
C PRO A 259 4.76 24.18 -28.75
N HIS A 260 3.90 24.99 -29.38
CA HIS A 260 3.87 26.44 -29.20
C HIS A 260 2.53 26.85 -28.56
N LEU A 261 2.59 27.39 -27.35
CA LEU A 261 1.42 27.85 -26.61
C LEU A 261 1.14 29.32 -26.93
N LYS A 262 -0.14 29.64 -27.17
CA LYS A 262 -0.57 31.03 -27.34
C LYS A 262 -0.36 31.80 -26.02
N PRO A 263 0.09 33.06 -26.07
CA PRO A 263 0.14 33.91 -24.88
C PRO A 263 -1.24 33.96 -24.20
N ALA A 264 -1.24 34.03 -22.87
CA ALA A 264 -2.46 34.24 -22.12
C ALA A 264 -3.11 35.59 -22.49
N PRO A 265 -4.44 35.70 -22.45
CA PRO A 265 -5.13 36.98 -22.60
C PRO A 265 -4.57 38.06 -21.66
N MET A 266 -4.46 39.30 -22.14
CA MET A 266 -3.86 40.42 -21.39
C MET A 266 -4.53 40.71 -20.03
N TRP A 267 -5.83 40.43 -19.88
CA TRP A 267 -6.59 40.65 -18.65
C TRP A 267 -6.22 39.68 -17.51
N LEU A 268 -5.48 38.62 -17.81
CA LEU A 268 -4.88 37.75 -16.79
C LEU A 268 -3.55 38.29 -16.25
N HIS A 269 -3.06 39.42 -16.79
CA HIS A 269 -1.87 40.13 -16.32
C HIS A 269 -0.58 39.28 -16.31
N ASN A 270 -0.52 38.20 -17.09
CA ASN A 270 0.70 37.44 -17.29
C ASN A 270 1.74 38.29 -18.04
N THR A 271 3.01 38.04 -17.78
CA THR A 271 4.10 38.59 -18.61
C THR A 271 4.03 37.97 -20.00
N VAL A 272 3.48 38.72 -20.97
CA VAL A 272 3.41 38.27 -22.37
C VAL A 272 4.73 38.55 -23.09
N PRO A 273 5.16 37.70 -24.04
CA PRO A 273 6.33 37.97 -24.87
C PRO A 273 6.19 39.32 -25.59
N PRO A 274 7.30 40.01 -25.89
CA PRO A 274 7.24 41.24 -26.67
C PRO A 274 6.50 40.97 -27.98
N MET A 275 5.45 41.76 -28.27
CA MET A 275 4.78 41.67 -29.56
C MET A 275 5.84 41.91 -30.65
N SER A 276 6.17 40.89 -31.43
CA SER A 276 7.05 41.04 -32.59
C SER A 276 6.41 42.06 -33.52
N LYS A 277 7.04 43.22 -33.68
CA LYS A 277 6.62 44.24 -34.65
C LYS A 277 6.75 43.61 -36.04
N CYS A 278 5.63 43.42 -36.73
CA CYS A 278 5.59 43.13 -38.16
C CYS A 278 6.22 44.27 -38.97
#